data_AF-A0A957PNG2-F1
#
_entry.id   AF-A0A957PNG2-F1
#
_cell.length_a   1.000
_cell.length_b   1.000
_cell.length_c   1.000
_cell.angle_alpha   90.00
_cell.angle_beta   90.00
_cell.angle_gamma   90.00
#
_symmetry.space_group_name_H-M   'P 1'
#
loop_
_entity.id
_entity.type
_entity.pdbx_description
1 polymer ?
#
loop_
_entity_poly.entity_id
_entity_poly.type
_entity_poly.pdbx_seq_one_letter_code
_entity_poly.pdbx_strand_id
1 'polypeptide(L)' 'DGTEDGIANELVEGGIPRDMIVLGFRAPEVRQFTGFAMA' A
#
# COMPACT_ATOMS: atom_id res chain seq x y z
N ASP A 1 -2.93 12.02 17.95
CA ASP A 1 -2.92 10.54 18.06
C ASP A 1 -2.00 9.86 17.05
N GLY A 2 -1.30 10.60 16.17
CA GLY A 2 -0.19 10.03 15.39
C GLY A 2 -0.63 9.01 14.33
N THR A 3 -1.91 9.02 13.97
CA THR A 3 -2.49 8.15 12.96
C THR A 3 -2.41 8.85 11.61
N GLU A 4 -1.22 8.84 11.00
CA GLU A 4 -1.15 8.95 9.55
C GLU A 4 -1.71 7.65 8.97
N ASP A 5 -3.02 7.61 8.74
CA ASP A 5 -3.57 6.63 7.82
C ASP A 5 -2.90 6.87 6.47
N GLY A 6 -2.04 5.94 6.05
CA GLY A 6 -1.25 6.13 4.86
C GLY A 6 -2.14 6.17 3.61
N ILE A 7 -1.76 6.98 2.61
CA ILE A 7 -2.51 7.16 1.35
C ILE A 7 -2.92 5.86 0.66
N ALA A 8 -2.20 4.75 0.89
CA ALA A 8 -2.57 3.44 0.38
C ALA A 8 -3.95 2.96 0.90
N ASN A 9 -4.33 3.28 2.14
CA ASN A 9 -5.64 2.97 2.68
C ASN A 9 -6.73 3.83 2.04
N GLU A 10 -6.49 5.14 1.88
CA GLU A 10 -7.42 6.05 1.21
C GLU A 10 -7.70 5.62 -0.24
N LEU A 11 -6.67 5.16 -0.97
CA LEU A 11 -6.85 4.63 -2.32
C LEU A 11 -7.73 3.38 -2.34
N VAL A 12 -7.59 2.49 -1.35
CA VAL A 12 -8.43 1.29 -1.21
C VAL A 12 -9.88 1.68 -0.90
N GLU A 13 -10.09 2.63 0.02
CA GLU A 13 -11.42 3.16 0.34
C GLU A 13 -12.06 3.87 -0.85
N GLY A 14 -11.24 4.51 -1.70
CA GLY A 14 -11.64 5.08 -2.99
C GLY A 14 -11.94 4.04 -4.08
N GLY A 15 -11.83 2.75 -3.78
CA GLY A 15 -12.16 1.65 -4.68
C GLY A 15 -11.01 1.15 -5.55
N ILE A 16 -9.77 1.60 -5.31
CA ILE A 16 -8.59 1.09 -6.01
C ILE A 16 -8.17 -0.25 -5.38
N PRO A 17 -8.12 -1.34 -6.16
CA PRO A 17 -7.67 -2.64 -5.67
C PRO A 17 -6.24 -2.61 -5.11
N ARG A 18 -5.98 -3.39 -4.06
CA ARG A 18 -4.66 -3.45 -3.39
C ARG A 18 -3.53 -3.94 -4.30
N ASP A 19 -3.85 -4.80 -5.26
CA ASP A 19 -2.95 -5.33 -6.29
C ASP A 19 -2.63 -4.32 -7.41
N MET A 20 -3.21 -3.12 -7.35
CA MET A 20 -2.88 -1.98 -8.22
C MET A 20 -2.10 -0.88 -7.48
N ILE A 21 -1.78 -1.07 -6.20
CA ILE A 21 -1.09 -0.09 -5.35
C ILE A 21 0.27 -0.65 -4.94
N VAL A 22 1.35 0.05 -5.23
CA VAL A 22 2.71 -0.36 -4.81
C VAL A 22 3.19 0.55 -3.67
N LEU A 23 3.60 -0.05 -2.55
CA LEU A 23 4.24 0.70 -1.45
C LEU A 23 5.70 1.02 -1.80
N GLY A 24 5.92 2.06 -2.61
CA GLY A 24 7.24 2.41 -3.17
C GLY A 24 8.32 2.68 -2.11
N PHE A 25 7.94 3.15 -0.92
CA PHE A 25 8.84 3.40 0.20
C PHE A 25 9.32 2.11 0.91
N ARG A 26 8.72 0.95 0.62
CA ARG A 26 9.17 -0.35 1.10
C ARG A 26 10.18 -0.95 0.11
N ALA A 27 11.24 -1.56 0.65
CA ALA A 27 12.23 -2.27 -0.15
C ALA A 27 11.54 -3.37 -1.00
N PRO A 28 11.98 -3.62 -2.25
CA PRO A 28 11.32 -4.57 -3.14
C PRO A 28 11.13 -5.96 -2.53
N GLU A 29 12.10 -6.45 -1.75
CA GLU A 29 12.10 -7.79 -1.17
C GLU A 29 11.01 -7.98 -0.12
N VAL A 30 10.58 -6.90 0.55
CA VAL A 30 9.55 -6.96 1.60
C VAL A 30 8.14 -6.72 1.08
N ARG A 31 7.96 -6.25 -0.17
CA ARG A 31 6.63 -5.93 -0.74
C ARG A 31 5.73 -7.16 -0.83
N GLN A 32 6.30 -8.34 -1.02
CA GLN A 32 5.54 -9.61 -1.01
C GLN A 32 4.81 -9.87 0.32
N PHE A 33 5.22 -9.23 1.42
CA PHE A 33 4.63 -9.40 2.75
C PHE A 33 3.66 -8.27 3.14
N THR A 34 3.45 -7.26 2.26
CA THR A 34 2.61 -6.10 2.60
C THR A 34 1.13 -6.30 2.27
N GLY A 35 0.81 -7.30 1.43
CA GLY A 35 -0.55 -7.49 0.91
C GLY A 35 -0.98 -6.45 -0.14
N PHE A 36 -0.02 -5.68 -0.66
CA PHE A 36 -0.15 -4.76 -1.79
C PHE A 36 0.67 -5.26 -2.99
N ALA A 37 0.61 -4.57 -4.12
CA ALA A 37 1.37 -4.94 -5.32
C ALA A 37 2.90 -4.85 -5.12
N MET A 38 3.63 -5.71 -5.83
CA MET A 38 5.10 -5.74 -5.80
C MET A 38 5.72 -4.73 -6.78
N ALA A 39 5.10 -4.58 -7.96
CA ALA A 39 5.50 -3.72 -9.07
C ALA A 39 4.27 -3.43 -9.96
#